data_AF-A0A7Y9I1K9-F1
#
_entry.id   AF-A0A7Y9I1K9-F1
#
_cell.length_a   1.000
_cell.length_b   1.000
_cell.length_c   1.000
_cell.angle_alpha   90.00
_cell.angle_beta   90.00
_cell.angle_gamma   90.00
#
_symmetry.space_group_name_H-M   'P 1'
#
loop_
_entity.id
_entity.type
_entity.pdbx_description
1 polymer ?
#
loop_
_entity_poly.entity_id
_entity_poly.type
_entity_poly.pdbx_seq_one_letter_code
_entity_poly.pdbx_strand_id
1 'polypeptide(L)'
;MEFTTVVKSFEELSPIELYKILRLRNEVFVVEQNCPYQDADNKDPKCCHLMLLKDNELMAYARLVPPGLSFPQMSIGRVVTSPKARGTGAGRVLMNTAIEQCHKIFGEGNIQIGAQAYLLKFYSSLGFNQVSDVYDEDGIPHIDMIRA
;
A
#
# COMPACT_ATOMS: atom_id res chain seq x y z
N MET A 1 4.74 20.28 1.37
CA MET A 1 5.02 19.68 2.69
C MET A 1 6.12 18.66 2.47
N GLU A 2 7.17 18.71 3.27
CA GLU A 2 8.30 17.80 3.12
C GLU A 2 8.02 16.53 3.92
N PHE A 3 7.93 15.40 3.22
CA PHE A 3 7.80 14.08 3.82
C PHE A 3 9.12 13.35 3.63
N THR A 4 9.55 12.62 4.66
CA THR A 4 10.71 11.73 4.56
C THR A 4 10.22 10.35 4.18
N THR A 5 10.84 9.77 3.15
CA THR A 5 10.57 8.39 2.73
C THR A 5 11.57 7.44 3.35
N VAL A 6 11.09 6.32 3.88
CA VAL A 6 11.92 5.20 4.36
C VAL A 6 11.39 3.90 3.77
N VAL A 7 12.27 3.08 3.20
CA VAL A 7 11.94 1.73 2.72
C VAL A 7 12.83 0.73 3.43
N LYS A 8 12.23 -0.34 3.93
CA LYS A 8 12.93 -1.41 4.67
C LYS A 8 12.40 -2.78 4.27
N SER A 9 13.25 -3.80 4.24
CA SER A 9 12.79 -5.19 4.32
C SER A 9 12.14 -5.45 5.68
N PHE A 10 11.43 -6.57 5.82
CA PHE A 10 10.82 -6.93 7.11
C PHE A 10 11.88 -7.07 8.23
N GLU A 11 13.03 -7.65 7.92
CA GLU A 11 14.14 -7.89 8.86
C GLU A 11 14.84 -6.59 9.31
N GLU A 12 14.75 -5.53 8.50
CA GLU A 12 15.32 -4.21 8.80
C GLU A 12 14.40 -3.34 9.68
N LEU A 13 13.14 -3.75 9.84
CA LEU A 13 12.19 -3.06 10.71
C LEU A 13 12.57 -3.26 12.17
N SER A 14 12.69 -2.15 12.90
CA SER A 14 12.70 -2.20 14.36
C SER A 14 11.31 -2.63 14.87
N PRO A 15 11.22 -3.21 16.08
CA PRO A 15 9.93 -3.51 16.71
C PRO A 15 8.99 -2.31 16.79
N ILE A 16 9.54 -1.10 16.97
CA ILE A 16 8.78 0.15 17.04
C ILE A 16 8.19 0.53 15.67
N GLU A 17 8.96 0.39 14.59
CA GLU A 17 8.45 0.65 13.24
C GLU A 17 7.37 -0.35 12.86
N LEU A 18 7.60 -1.65 13.12
CA LEU A 18 6.61 -2.69 12.90
C LEU A 18 5.31 -2.39 13.66
N TYR A 19 5.41 -2.03 14.94
CA TYR A 19 4.23 -1.66 15.73
C TYR A 19 3.49 -0.45 15.16
N LYS A 20 4.20 0.61 14.73
CA LYS A 20 3.57 1.78 14.10
C LYS A 20 2.82 1.42 12.81
N ILE A 21 3.42 0.57 11.97
CA ILE A 21 2.80 0.10 10.72
C ILE A 21 1.53 -0.69 11.02
N LEU A 22 1.61 -1.70 11.90
CA LEU A 22 0.47 -2.55 12.26
C LEU A 22 -0.65 -1.75 12.91
N ARG A 23 -0.32 -0.82 13.81
CA ARG A 23 -1.30 0.06 14.45
C ARG A 23 -2.04 0.91 13.41
N LEU A 24 -1.33 1.55 12.48
CA LEU A 24 -1.96 2.39 11.45
C LEU A 24 -2.86 1.57 10.52
N ARG A 25 -2.41 0.38 10.10
CA ARG A 25 -3.21 -0.54 9.28
C ARG A 25 -4.47 -0.98 10.02
N ASN A 26 -4.36 -1.34 11.30
CA ASN A 26 -5.50 -1.73 12.12
C ASN A 26 -6.49 -0.57 12.33
N GLU A 27 -5.99 0.63 12.63
CA GLU A 27 -6.80 1.84 12.81
C GLU A 27 -7.66 2.12 11.58
N VAL A 28 -7.10 1.99 10.37
CA VAL A 28 -7.82 2.32 9.13
C VAL A 28 -8.60 1.12 8.58
N PHE A 29 -7.95 0.00 8.31
CA PHE A 29 -8.58 -1.11 7.59
C PHE A 29 -9.53 -1.94 8.46
N VAL A 30 -9.32 -1.99 9.77
CA VAL A 30 -10.17 -2.80 10.67
C VAL A 30 -11.15 -1.92 11.42
N VAL A 31 -10.66 -0.90 12.13
CA VAL A 31 -11.49 -0.07 13.01
C VAL A 31 -12.30 0.95 12.22
N GLU A 32 -11.66 1.81 11.42
CA GLU A 32 -12.37 2.85 10.67
C GLU A 32 -13.31 2.29 9.61
N GLN A 33 -12.87 1.29 8.85
CA GLN A 33 -13.70 0.62 7.84
C GLN A 33 -14.71 -0.36 8.44
N ASN A 34 -14.68 -0.60 9.75
CA ASN A 34 -15.52 -1.59 10.43
C ASN A 34 -15.53 -2.95 9.71
N CYS A 35 -14.34 -3.38 9.30
CA CYS A 35 -14.11 -4.57 8.49
C CYS A 35 -13.27 -5.56 9.30
N PRO A 36 -13.89 -6.53 10.00
CA PRO A 36 -13.14 -7.52 10.78
C PRO A 36 -12.51 -8.57 9.86
N TYR A 37 -11.22 -8.42 9.57
CA TYR A 37 -10.44 -9.39 8.78
C TYR A 37 -9.03 -9.56 9.35
N GLN A 38 -8.33 -10.60 8.89
CA GLN A 38 -6.95 -10.89 9.28
C GLN A 38 -5.96 -10.00 8.51
N ASP A 39 -5.68 -8.81 9.03
CA ASP A 39 -4.71 -7.89 8.38
C ASP A 39 -3.28 -8.44 8.35
N ALA A 40 -2.84 -9.06 9.46
CA ALA A 40 -1.57 -9.78 9.57
C ALA A 40 -1.67 -11.12 8.83
N ASP A 41 -1.50 -11.05 7.51
CA ASP A 41 -1.79 -12.11 6.54
C ASP A 41 -0.59 -13.04 6.22
N ASN A 42 0.44 -13.02 7.07
CA ASN A 42 1.70 -13.76 6.89
C ASN A 42 2.51 -13.42 5.62
N LYS A 43 2.15 -12.37 4.87
CA LYS A 43 2.93 -11.91 3.70
C LYS A 43 3.98 -10.87 4.07
N ASP A 44 3.76 -10.12 5.15
CA ASP A 44 4.68 -9.06 5.62
C ASP A 44 6.15 -9.51 5.68
N PRO A 45 6.51 -10.72 6.18
CA PRO A 45 7.91 -11.17 6.23
C PRO A 45 8.62 -11.30 4.88
N LYS A 46 7.90 -11.32 3.76
CA LYS A 46 8.47 -11.46 2.40
C LYS A 46 8.41 -10.17 1.60
N CYS A 47 8.02 -9.06 2.23
CA CYS A 47 7.76 -7.79 1.56
C CYS A 47 8.76 -6.71 1.97
N CYS A 48 8.77 -5.62 1.21
CA CYS A 48 9.36 -4.36 1.65
C CYS A 48 8.27 -3.40 2.14
N HIS A 49 8.65 -2.51 3.04
CA HIS A 49 7.75 -1.65 3.79
C HIS A 49 8.12 -0.20 3.52
N LEU A 50 7.27 0.50 2.76
CA LEU A 50 7.41 1.91 2.46
C LEU A 50 6.68 2.73 3.52
N MET A 51 7.42 3.57 4.23
CA MET A 51 6.92 4.50 5.25
C MET A 51 7.12 5.93 4.78
N LEU A 52 6.05 6.72 4.82
CA LEU A 52 6.08 8.16 4.64
C LEU A 52 5.99 8.83 6.00
N LEU A 53 7.05 9.53 6.41
CA LEU A 53 7.22 10.11 7.72
C LEU A 53 7.13 11.64 7.69
N LYS A 54 6.62 12.23 8.76
CA LYS A 54 6.71 13.66 9.05
C LYS A 54 6.95 13.84 10.54
N ASP A 55 7.97 14.59 10.93
CA ASP A 55 8.31 14.81 12.35
C ASP A 55 8.41 13.50 13.17
N ASN A 56 8.98 12.45 12.58
CA ASN A 56 9.07 11.07 13.11
C ASN A 56 7.72 10.33 13.35
N GLU A 57 6.61 10.90 12.90
CA GLU A 57 5.30 10.26 12.85
C GLU A 57 5.03 9.61 11.48
N LEU A 58 4.39 8.43 11.50
CA LEU A 58 4.00 7.69 10.30
C LEU A 58 2.74 8.31 9.69
N MET A 59 2.90 8.98 8.55
CA MET A 59 1.83 9.69 7.84
C MET A 59 1.14 8.81 6.80
N ALA A 60 1.88 7.94 6.13
CA ALA A 60 1.34 7.02 5.15
C ALA A 60 2.21 5.76 5.04
N TYR A 61 1.64 4.67 4.56
CA TYR A 61 2.32 3.40 4.44
C TYR A 61 1.84 2.63 3.20
N ALA A 62 2.75 1.91 2.56
CA ALA A 62 2.44 0.89 1.57
C ALA A 62 3.36 -0.33 1.75
N ARG A 63 2.82 -1.50 1.43
CA ARG A 63 3.58 -2.75 1.33
C ARG A 63 3.96 -3.00 -0.12
N LEU A 64 5.24 -3.19 -0.38
CA LEU A 64 5.76 -3.57 -1.69
C LEU A 64 5.97 -5.07 -1.71
N VAL A 65 5.25 -5.74 -2.60
CA VAL A 65 5.10 -7.19 -2.62
C VAL A 65 5.84 -7.75 -3.84
N PRO A 66 6.75 -8.72 -3.66
CA PRO A 66 7.47 -9.31 -4.78
C PRO A 66 6.55 -10.11 -5.71
N PRO A 67 6.95 -10.31 -6.98
CA PRO A 67 6.28 -11.21 -7.90
C PRO A 67 6.07 -12.61 -7.33
N GLY A 68 4.95 -13.25 -7.65
CA GLY A 68 4.60 -14.60 -7.23
C GLY A 68 4.06 -14.73 -5.80
N LEU A 69 4.07 -13.67 -4.99
CA LEU A 69 3.56 -13.73 -3.62
C LEU A 69 2.06 -13.41 -3.49
N SER A 70 1.58 -12.40 -4.21
CA SER A 70 0.14 -12.09 -4.28
C SER A 70 -0.40 -12.20 -5.70
N PHE A 71 0.38 -11.78 -6.69
CA PHE A 71 0.08 -11.86 -8.11
C PHE A 71 1.31 -12.39 -8.86
N PRO A 72 1.19 -12.83 -10.13
CA PRO A 72 2.35 -13.17 -10.95
C PRO A 72 3.35 -12.02 -11.09
N GLN A 73 2.87 -10.78 -11.07
CA GLN A 73 3.66 -9.54 -11.14
C GLN A 73 3.94 -8.98 -9.74
N MET A 74 4.81 -7.98 -9.63
CA MET A 74 5.00 -7.26 -8.37
C MET A 74 3.73 -6.48 -8.02
N SER A 75 3.55 -6.15 -6.74
CA SER A 75 2.31 -5.54 -6.27
C SER A 75 2.55 -4.49 -5.19
N ILE A 76 1.61 -3.56 -5.09
CA ILE A 76 1.54 -2.57 -4.03
C ILE A 76 0.24 -2.83 -3.27
N GLY A 77 0.35 -3.12 -1.98
CA GLY A 77 -0.80 -3.43 -1.12
C GLY A 77 -0.78 -2.63 0.18
N ARG A 78 -1.86 -2.74 0.95
CA ARG A 78 -2.00 -2.05 2.25
C ARG A 78 -1.68 -0.56 2.18
N VAL A 79 -2.09 0.09 1.08
CA VAL A 79 -1.92 1.53 0.86
C VAL A 79 -2.82 2.28 1.84
N VAL A 80 -2.21 2.99 2.79
CA VAL A 80 -2.93 3.68 3.85
C VAL A 80 -2.34 5.07 4.10
N THR A 81 -3.22 6.03 4.38
CA THR A 81 -2.84 7.36 4.87
C THR A 81 -3.45 7.55 6.25
N SER A 82 -2.65 8.05 7.19
CA SER A 82 -3.13 8.45 8.51
C SER A 82 -4.23 9.50 8.37
N PRO A 83 -5.27 9.49 9.23
CA PRO A 83 -6.25 10.56 9.29
C PRO A 83 -5.61 11.96 9.38
N LYS A 84 -4.46 12.08 10.07
CA LYS A 84 -3.68 13.32 10.20
C LYS A 84 -3.08 13.83 8.88
N ALA A 85 -2.92 12.95 7.88
CA ALA A 85 -2.30 13.25 6.59
C ALA A 85 -3.31 13.42 5.45
N ARG A 86 -4.62 13.27 5.71
CA ARG A 86 -5.66 13.42 4.68
C ARG A 86 -5.70 14.84 4.11
N GLY A 87 -6.01 14.97 2.83
CA GLY A 87 -6.04 16.27 2.13
C GLY A 87 -4.67 16.92 1.87
N THR A 88 -3.57 16.33 2.33
CA THR A 88 -2.21 16.90 2.15
C THR A 88 -1.51 16.47 0.87
N GLY A 89 -2.11 15.54 0.11
CA GLY A 89 -1.49 14.90 -1.05
C GLY A 89 -0.60 13.69 -0.72
N ALA A 90 -0.48 13.30 0.55
CA ALA A 90 0.35 12.19 1.01
C ALA A 90 0.12 10.87 0.25
N GLY A 91 -1.14 10.55 -0.10
CA GLY A 91 -1.45 9.32 -0.85
C GLY A 91 -0.83 9.28 -2.25
N ARG A 92 -0.77 10.43 -2.94
CA ARG A 92 -0.12 10.52 -4.27
C ARG A 92 1.40 10.42 -4.15
N VAL A 93 1.98 11.08 -3.14
CA VAL A 93 3.42 10.96 -2.85
C VAL A 93 3.77 9.50 -2.58
N LEU A 94 3.03 8.86 -1.67
CA LEU A 94 3.22 7.46 -1.31
C LEU A 94 3.16 6.54 -2.54
N MET A 95 2.14 6.67 -3.40
CA MET A 95 2.01 5.79 -4.57
C MET A 95 3.09 6.01 -5.61
N ASN A 96 3.46 7.26 -5.91
CA ASN A 96 4.55 7.52 -6.85
C ASN A 96 5.87 6.93 -6.36
N THR A 97 6.17 7.13 -5.07
CA THR A 97 7.34 6.53 -4.43
C THR A 97 7.26 5.01 -4.44
N ALA A 98 6.09 4.42 -4.16
CA ALA A 98 5.91 2.97 -4.17
C ALA A 98 6.20 2.37 -5.55
N ILE A 99 5.73 3.00 -6.62
CA ILE A 99 6.00 2.57 -8.01
C ILE A 99 7.50 2.60 -8.29
N GLU A 100 8.18 3.71 -7.98
CA GLU A 100 9.62 3.85 -8.18
C GLU A 100 10.40 2.78 -7.40
N GLN A 101 10.04 2.54 -6.14
CA GLN A 101 10.72 1.57 -5.28
C GLN A 101 10.44 0.13 -5.72
N CYS A 102 9.24 -0.16 -6.21
CA CYS A 102 8.93 -1.46 -6.83
C CYS A 102 9.90 -1.75 -7.98
N HIS A 103 10.09 -0.83 -8.91
CA HIS A 103 11.03 -1.03 -10.03
C HIS A 103 12.48 -1.14 -9.54
N LYS A 104 12.88 -0.32 -8.57
CA LYS A 104 14.23 -0.34 -7.99
C LYS A 104 14.56 -1.67 -7.29
N ILE A 105 13.59 -2.25 -6.58
CA ILE A 105 13.80 -3.44 -5.73
C ILE A 105 13.58 -4.73 -6.52
N PHE A 106 12.53 -4.78 -7.35
CA PHE A 106 12.10 -6.01 -8.05
C PHE A 106 12.44 -6.02 -9.54
N GLY A 107 13.01 -4.93 -10.07
CA GLY A 107 13.30 -4.76 -11.49
C GLY A 107 12.13 -4.16 -12.28
N GLU A 108 12.37 -3.85 -13.55
CA GLU A 108 11.33 -3.35 -14.45
C GLU A 108 10.28 -4.43 -14.71
N GLY A 109 9.01 -4.02 -14.75
CA GLY A 109 7.89 -4.90 -15.05
C GLY A 109 6.57 -4.34 -14.56
N ASN A 110 5.50 -5.07 -14.86
CA ASN A 110 4.15 -4.65 -14.52
C ASN A 110 3.94 -4.63 -12.99
N ILE A 111 3.11 -3.71 -12.51
CA ILE A 111 2.65 -3.65 -11.13
C ILE A 111 1.14 -3.92 -11.10
N GLN A 112 0.72 -4.93 -10.34
CA GLN A 112 -0.70 -5.22 -10.10
C GLN A 112 -1.13 -4.74 -8.71
N ILE A 113 -2.33 -4.17 -8.61
CA ILE A 113 -2.97 -3.79 -7.35
C ILE A 113 -4.40 -4.31 -7.30
N GLY A 114 -4.84 -4.73 -6.11
CA GLY A 114 -6.25 -4.81 -5.77
C GLY A 114 -6.68 -3.48 -5.15
N ALA A 115 -7.68 -2.83 -5.73
CA ALA A 115 -8.12 -1.50 -5.35
C ALA A 115 -9.63 -1.47 -5.06
N GLN A 116 -10.04 -0.72 -4.05
CA GLN A 116 -11.46 -0.41 -3.84
C GLN A 116 -12.01 0.32 -5.08
N ALA A 117 -13.15 -0.11 -5.60
CA ALA A 117 -13.67 0.33 -6.90
C ALA A 117 -13.86 1.86 -7.00
N TYR A 118 -14.20 2.54 -5.91
CA TYR A 118 -14.33 4.00 -5.91
C TYR A 118 -12.99 4.75 -6.13
N LEU A 119 -11.86 4.08 -5.93
CA LEU A 119 -10.51 4.62 -6.16
C LEU A 119 -10.03 4.47 -7.61
N LEU A 120 -10.86 3.93 -8.52
CA LEU A 120 -10.52 3.74 -9.93
C LEU A 120 -9.89 5.00 -10.55
N LYS A 121 -10.54 6.16 -10.42
CA LYS A 121 -10.03 7.43 -10.97
C LYS A 121 -8.67 7.84 -10.39
N PHE A 122 -8.44 7.57 -9.10
CA PHE A 122 -7.18 7.88 -8.44
C PHE A 122 -6.04 7.04 -9.04
N TYR A 123 -6.22 5.72 -9.11
CA TYR A 123 -5.19 4.84 -9.66
C TYR A 123 -5.01 4.98 -11.17
N SER A 124 -6.07 5.25 -11.92
CA SER A 124 -5.96 5.59 -13.35
C SER A 124 -5.14 6.86 -13.58
N SER A 125 -5.23 7.86 -12.70
CA SER A 125 -4.36 9.05 -12.78
C SER A 125 -2.87 8.77 -12.51
N LEU A 126 -2.55 7.58 -12.02
CA LEU A 126 -1.20 7.07 -11.79
C LEU A 126 -0.78 6.05 -12.87
N GLY A 127 -1.60 5.89 -13.92
CA GLY A 127 -1.34 5.01 -15.06
C GLY A 127 -1.64 3.53 -14.81
N PHE A 128 -2.50 3.21 -13.83
CA PHE A 128 -3.08 1.88 -13.71
C PHE A 128 -4.34 1.75 -14.56
N ASN A 129 -4.53 0.60 -15.20
CA ASN A 129 -5.71 0.25 -15.97
C ASN A 129 -6.45 -0.91 -15.30
N GLN A 130 -7.77 -0.83 -15.22
CA GLN A 130 -8.60 -1.92 -14.69
C GLN A 130 -8.52 -3.15 -15.61
N VAL A 131 -8.36 -4.33 -15.01
CA VAL A 131 -8.22 -5.62 -15.73
C VAL A 131 -9.17 -6.71 -15.25
N SER A 132 -10.02 -6.42 -14.26
CA SER A 132 -11.08 -7.31 -13.80
C SER A 132 -12.45 -6.63 -13.85
N ASP A 133 -13.50 -7.44 -13.74
CA ASP A 133 -14.80 -6.93 -13.30
C ASP A 133 -14.76 -6.50 -11.83
N VAL A 134 -15.79 -5.79 -11.38
CA VAL A 134 -15.96 -5.46 -9.96
C VAL A 134 -16.34 -6.72 -9.18
N TYR A 135 -15.64 -6.99 -8.08
CA TYR A 135 -15.92 -8.11 -7.18
C TYR A 135 -16.07 -7.64 -5.73
N ASP A 136 -16.70 -8.46 -4.88
CA ASP A 136 -16.83 -8.17 -3.45
C ASP A 136 -15.65 -8.76 -2.67
N GLU A 137 -15.01 -7.94 -1.84
CA GLU A 137 -14.01 -8.36 -0.87
C GLU A 137 -14.41 -7.77 0.48
N ASP A 138 -14.88 -8.65 1.37
CA ASP A 138 -15.38 -8.31 2.71
C ASP A 138 -16.48 -7.23 2.73
N GLY A 139 -17.40 -7.27 1.76
CA GLY A 139 -18.50 -6.29 1.64
C GLY A 139 -18.09 -4.97 1.00
N ILE A 140 -16.85 -4.87 0.50
CA ILE A 140 -16.33 -3.69 -0.16
C ILE A 140 -16.10 -4.03 -1.64
N PRO A 141 -16.68 -3.25 -2.58
CA PRO A 141 -16.43 -3.44 -4.01
C PRO A 141 -14.96 -3.17 -4.37
N HIS A 142 -14.32 -4.14 -5.03
CA HIS A 142 -12.93 -4.11 -5.46
C HIS A 142 -12.78 -4.36 -6.96
N ILE A 143 -11.64 -3.94 -7.50
CA ILE A 143 -11.18 -4.15 -8.87
C ILE A 143 -9.69 -4.43 -8.87
N ASP A 144 -9.23 -5.28 -9.78
CA ASP A 144 -7.81 -5.44 -10.08
C ASP A 144 -7.39 -4.41 -11.13
N MET A 145 -6.22 -3.82 -10.93
CA MET A 145 -5.63 -2.87 -11.87
C MET A 145 -4.15 -3.17 -12.13
N ILE A 146 -3.70 -2.98 -13.37
CA ILE A 146 -2.31 -3.19 -13.79
C ILE A 146 -1.73 -1.89 -14.35
N ARG A 147 -0.52 -1.57 -13.92
CA ARG A 147 0.36 -0.58 -14.54
C ARG A 147 1.46 -1.34 -15.30
N ALA A 148 1.60 -1.05 -16.59
CA ALA A 148 2.66 -1.56 -17.46
C ALA A 148 3.87 -0.61 -17.49
#